data_AF-A0A817ELE6-F1
#
_entry.id   AF-A0A817ELE6-F1
#
_cell.length_a   1.000
_cell.length_b   1.000
_cell.length_c   1.000
_cell.angle_alpha   90.00
_cell.angle_beta   90.00
_cell.angle_gamma   90.00
#
_symmetry.space_group_name_H-M   'P 1'
#
loop_
_entity.id
_entity.type
_entity.pdbx_description
1 polymer ?
#
loop_
_entity_poly.entity_id
_entity_poly.type
_entity_poly.pdbx_seq_one_letter_code
_entity_poly.pdbx_strand_id
1 'polypeptide(L)'
;MSTLDTLASQIPQELRVKLMQHFGIAKEYEKNPGMISITYYCLMYIANEALKLQKDKQFVSNVLDYLEATKRNNPNDEMIKSMATGQATIEELISVLVTETNKAEDDEHKTSEQLRLLMRKHYTVGGLADVLSVFGTVQDDFITLGKIAKSRAVAIFRDLKSGAGSSGPSSAIRPPDSHIDASAHNISPSKPPEMPSSNPAASVYNQITSHKDVPFDVISQAQKLLRYANSALEHEDITTTVHNCEQVLQLLQPYYH
;
A
#
# COMPACT_ATOMS: atom_id res chain seq x y z
N MET A 1 17.41 4.86 18.63
CA MET A 1 16.73 3.75 17.93
C MET A 1 15.24 4.01 18.06
N SER A 2 14.47 4.03 16.97
CA SER A 2 13.01 4.18 17.06
C SER A 2 12.42 2.99 17.82
N THR A 3 11.28 3.15 18.50
CA THR A 3 10.52 2.03 19.08
C THR A 3 10.20 0.97 18.03
N LEU A 4 9.97 1.39 16.78
CA LEU A 4 9.75 0.50 15.65
C LEU A 4 11.01 -0.28 15.22
N ASP A 5 12.20 0.29 15.38
CA ASP A 5 13.48 -0.42 15.13
C ASP A 5 13.69 -1.54 16.15
N THR A 6 13.31 -1.29 17.41
CA THR A 6 13.34 -2.30 18.47
C THR A 6 12.38 -3.44 18.14
N LEU A 7 11.14 -3.15 17.71
CA LEU A 7 10.17 -4.17 17.29
C LEU A 7 10.69 -4.97 16.09
N ALA A 8 11.28 -4.31 15.09
CA ALA A 8 11.84 -4.99 13.92
C ALA A 8 12.98 -5.95 14.28
N SER A 9 13.77 -5.64 15.32
CA SER A 9 14.83 -6.53 15.81
C SER A 9 14.29 -7.81 16.47
N GLN A 10 13.07 -7.75 17.01
CA GLN A 10 12.42 -8.84 17.74
C GLN A 10 11.66 -9.82 16.83
N ILE A 11 11.62 -9.60 15.51
CA ILE A 11 10.87 -10.46 14.59
C ILE A 11 11.44 -11.90 14.62
N PRO A 12 10.60 -12.91 14.88
CA PRO A 12 10.98 -14.33 14.78
C PRO A 12 11.55 -14.67 13.40
N GLN A 13 12.57 -15.52 13.35
CA GLN A 13 13.25 -15.85 12.09
C GLN A 13 12.29 -16.41 11.02
N GLU A 14 11.33 -17.23 11.44
CA GLU A 14 10.28 -17.84 10.62
C GLU A 14 9.36 -16.79 9.97
N LEU A 15 9.14 -15.67 10.65
CA LEU A 15 8.27 -14.57 10.22
C LEU A 15 9.01 -13.46 9.48
N ARG A 16 10.34 -13.42 9.57
CA ARG A 16 11.15 -12.30 9.09
C ARG A 16 10.88 -11.99 7.62
N VAL A 17 10.90 -12.99 6.75
CA VAL A 17 10.67 -12.77 5.30
C VAL A 17 9.27 -12.23 5.03
N LYS A 18 8.26 -12.76 5.73
CA LYS A 18 6.85 -12.39 5.53
C LYS A 18 6.53 -10.98 6.04
N LEU A 19 7.10 -10.60 7.18
CA LEU A 19 6.71 -9.36 7.89
C LEU A 19 7.63 -8.17 7.60
N MET A 20 8.85 -8.40 7.09
CA MET A 20 9.83 -7.33 6.90
C MET A 20 9.36 -6.24 5.92
N GLN A 21 8.56 -6.60 4.91
CA GLN A 21 7.92 -5.62 4.01
C GLN A 21 7.02 -4.64 4.76
N HIS A 22 6.14 -5.18 5.58
CA HIS A 22 5.16 -4.42 6.34
C HIS A 22 5.85 -3.50 7.37
N PHE A 23 6.93 -3.96 8.01
CA PHE A 23 7.75 -3.11 8.88
C PHE A 23 8.48 -2.00 8.11
N GLY A 24 8.99 -2.30 6.91
CA GLY A 24 9.63 -1.30 6.05
C GLY A 24 8.67 -0.17 5.70
N ILE A 25 7.44 -0.52 5.31
CA ILE A 25 6.37 0.46 5.01
C ILE A 25 5.99 1.22 6.29
N ALA A 26 5.76 0.52 7.40
CA ALA A 26 5.41 1.14 8.68
C ALA A 26 6.44 2.22 9.10
N LYS A 27 7.73 1.94 8.93
CA LYS A 27 8.82 2.86 9.28
C LYS A 27 8.91 4.06 8.33
N GLU A 28 8.56 3.88 7.07
CA GLU A 28 8.54 4.96 6.10
C GLU A 28 7.43 5.97 6.42
N TYR A 29 6.24 5.47 6.77
CA TYR A 29 5.08 6.29 7.12
C TYR A 29 5.11 6.83 8.55
N GLU A 30 5.84 6.20 9.48
CA GLU A 30 6.00 6.69 10.87
C GLU A 30 6.58 8.12 10.90
N LYS A 31 7.40 8.46 9.89
CA LYS A 31 8.01 9.79 9.75
C LYS A 31 7.03 10.90 9.40
N ASN A 32 5.81 10.56 8.98
CA ASN A 32 4.79 11.51 8.55
C ASN A 32 3.60 11.46 9.52
N PRO A 33 3.51 12.42 10.46
CA PRO A 33 2.45 12.42 11.48
C PRO A 33 1.03 12.36 10.91
N GLY A 34 0.80 12.96 9.73
CA GLY A 34 -0.51 12.94 9.07
C GLY A 34 -0.92 11.60 8.45
N MET A 35 -0.02 10.62 8.39
CA MET A 35 -0.28 9.28 7.85
C MET A 35 0.12 8.17 8.85
N ILE A 36 0.14 8.48 10.15
CA ILE A 36 0.49 7.52 11.19
C ILE A 36 -0.47 6.32 11.22
N SER A 37 -1.69 6.49 10.71
CA SER A 37 -2.66 5.43 10.46
C SER A 37 -2.13 4.31 9.55
N ILE A 38 -1.26 4.62 8.58
CA ILE A 38 -0.64 3.60 7.71
C ILE A 38 0.33 2.72 8.52
N THR A 39 1.14 3.33 9.39
CA THR A 39 2.01 2.61 10.34
C THR A 39 1.17 1.72 11.26
N TYR A 40 0.07 2.27 11.79
CA TYR A 40 -0.87 1.54 12.65
C TYR A 40 -1.42 0.28 11.93
N TYR A 41 -1.91 0.41 10.71
CA TYR A 41 -2.49 -0.73 9.98
C TYR A 41 -1.46 -1.76 9.51
N CYS A 42 -0.25 -1.33 9.13
CA CYS A 42 0.84 -2.26 8.86
C CYS A 42 1.18 -3.10 10.10
N LEU A 43 1.23 -2.49 11.28
CA LEU A 43 1.49 -3.19 12.54
C LEU A 43 0.33 -4.08 12.99
N MET A 44 -0.93 -3.69 12.72
CA MET A 44 -2.09 -4.58 12.93
C MET A 44 -1.99 -5.84 12.06
N TYR A 45 -1.62 -5.69 10.78
CA TYR A 45 -1.39 -6.83 9.89
C TYR A 45 -0.29 -7.75 10.44
N ILE A 46 0.83 -7.18 10.87
CA ILE A 46 1.95 -7.91 11.50
C ILE A 46 1.47 -8.68 12.74
N ALA A 47 0.70 -8.05 13.62
CA ALA A 47 0.16 -8.68 14.82
C ALA A 47 -0.76 -9.85 14.47
N ASN A 48 -1.67 -9.67 13.50
CA ASN A 48 -2.58 -10.71 13.02
C ASN A 48 -1.81 -11.93 12.45
N GLU A 49 -0.78 -11.68 11.65
CA GLU A 49 0.06 -12.74 11.09
C GLU A 49 0.91 -13.46 12.14
N ALA A 50 1.45 -12.73 13.12
CA ALA A 50 2.20 -13.32 14.21
C ALA A 50 1.31 -14.14 15.16
N LEU A 51 0.08 -13.68 15.43
CA LEU A 51 -0.91 -14.39 16.23
C LEU A 51 -1.30 -15.74 15.63
N LYS A 52 -1.42 -15.84 14.30
CA LYS A 52 -1.72 -17.11 13.59
C LYS A 52 -0.71 -18.21 13.89
N LEU A 53 0.55 -17.86 14.15
CA LEU A 53 1.62 -18.83 14.42
C LEU A 53 1.72 -19.21 15.90
N GLN A 54 1.18 -18.41 16.82
CA GLN A 54 1.18 -18.65 18.27
C GLN A 54 2.57 -18.89 18.92
N LYS A 55 3.66 -18.59 18.22
CA LYS A 55 5.03 -19.00 18.60
C LYS A 55 5.87 -17.91 19.29
N ASP A 56 5.43 -16.66 19.31
CA ASP A 56 6.13 -15.58 20.02
C ASP A 56 5.17 -14.57 20.64
N LYS A 57 4.69 -14.89 21.85
CA LYS A 57 3.73 -14.07 22.58
C LYS A 57 4.32 -12.72 23.01
N GLN A 58 5.63 -12.65 23.25
CA GLN A 58 6.28 -11.43 23.71
C GLN A 58 6.41 -10.42 22.57
N PHE A 59 6.83 -10.87 21.38
CA PHE A 59 6.82 -10.03 20.19
C PHE A 59 5.42 -9.48 19.89
N VAL A 60 4.41 -10.35 19.90
CA VAL A 60 3.00 -9.92 19.70
C VAL A 60 2.57 -8.91 20.76
N SER A 61 2.87 -9.15 22.03
CA SER A 61 2.56 -8.21 23.12
C SER A 61 3.16 -6.83 22.85
N ASN A 62 4.44 -6.77 22.49
CA ASN A 62 5.12 -5.49 22.23
C ASN A 62 4.52 -4.74 21.02
N VAL A 63 4.09 -5.47 19.98
CA VAL A 63 3.39 -4.86 18.84
C VAL A 63 2.01 -4.33 19.26
N LEU A 64 1.26 -5.06 20.09
CA LEU A 64 -0.03 -4.61 20.62
C LEU A 64 0.13 -3.38 21.52
N ASP A 65 1.14 -3.35 22.39
CA ASP A 65 1.44 -2.19 23.23
C ASP A 65 1.73 -0.94 22.40
N TYR A 66 2.46 -1.09 21.28
CA TYR A 66 2.67 0.01 20.33
C TYR A 66 1.34 0.46 19.71
N LEU A 67 0.51 -0.47 19.23
CA LEU A 67 -0.79 -0.14 18.63
C LEU A 67 -1.70 0.62 19.61
N GLU A 68 -1.75 0.19 20.87
CA GLU A 68 -2.50 0.87 21.91
C GLU A 68 -1.96 2.27 22.20
N ALA A 69 -0.63 2.42 22.29
CA ALA A 69 0.01 3.72 22.46
C ALA A 69 -0.29 4.66 21.28
N THR A 70 -0.18 4.17 20.05
CA THR A 70 -0.48 4.96 18.84
C THR A 70 -1.95 5.40 18.82
N LYS A 71 -2.88 4.51 19.16
CA LYS A 71 -4.31 4.87 19.24
C LYS A 71 -4.58 5.91 20.34
N ARG A 72 -3.92 5.79 21.49
CA ARG A 72 -4.04 6.74 22.61
C ARG A 72 -3.47 8.11 22.26
N ASN A 73 -2.35 8.14 21.55
CA ASN A 73 -1.64 9.37 21.20
C ASN A 73 -2.26 10.09 20.00
N ASN A 74 -3.12 9.43 19.23
CA ASN A 74 -3.80 9.99 18.06
C ASN A 74 -5.34 9.92 18.22
N PRO A 75 -5.91 10.50 19.29
CA PRO A 75 -7.33 10.35 19.61
C PRO A 75 -8.26 11.13 18.67
N ASN A 76 -7.72 11.85 17.68
CA ASN A 76 -8.50 12.60 16.67
C ASN A 76 -8.27 12.09 15.24
N ASP A 77 -7.44 11.06 15.07
CA ASP A 77 -7.21 10.45 13.76
C ASP A 77 -8.43 9.60 13.37
N GLU A 78 -9.22 10.09 12.41
CA GLU A 78 -10.43 9.42 11.93
C GLU A 78 -10.12 8.07 11.29
N MET A 79 -8.96 7.93 10.65
CA MET A 79 -8.53 6.70 10.01
C MET A 79 -8.27 5.63 11.06
N ILE A 80 -7.73 5.97 12.23
CA ILE A 80 -7.55 5.02 13.35
C ILE A 80 -8.88 4.73 14.07
N LYS A 81 -9.79 5.71 14.16
CA LYS A 81 -11.10 5.54 14.83
C LYS A 81 -12.07 4.65 14.07
N SER A 82 -12.06 4.76 12.74
CA SER A 82 -13.03 4.11 11.86
C SER A 82 -12.31 3.17 10.91
N MET A 83 -12.56 1.87 11.05
CA MET A 83 -12.02 0.85 10.15
C MET A 83 -12.41 1.13 8.69
N ALA A 84 -13.63 1.64 8.44
CA ALA A 84 -14.09 1.99 7.10
C ALA A 84 -13.28 3.16 6.51
N THR A 85 -12.98 4.18 7.33
CA THR A 85 -12.14 5.32 6.94
C THR A 85 -10.70 4.88 6.69
N GLY A 86 -10.14 4.06 7.59
CA GLY A 86 -8.81 3.49 7.41
C GLY A 86 -8.67 2.67 6.13
N GLN A 87 -9.67 1.83 5.83
CA GLN A 87 -9.71 1.04 4.60
C GLN A 87 -9.74 1.94 3.37
N ALA A 88 -10.68 2.89 3.31
CA ALA A 88 -10.83 3.80 2.18
C ALA A 88 -9.55 4.59 1.90
N THR A 89 -8.87 5.08 2.95
CA THR A 89 -7.58 5.78 2.80
C THR A 89 -6.49 4.87 2.25
N ILE A 90 -6.41 3.60 2.68
CA ILE A 90 -5.40 2.67 2.16
C ILE A 90 -5.70 2.30 0.70
N GLU A 91 -6.97 2.07 0.35
CA GLU A 91 -7.40 1.85 -1.04
C GLU A 91 -7.04 3.05 -1.94
N GLU A 92 -7.31 4.27 -1.48
CA GLU A 92 -6.95 5.51 -2.20
C GLU A 92 -5.44 5.68 -2.33
N LEU A 93 -4.69 5.43 -1.26
CA LEU A 93 -3.23 5.46 -1.27
C LEU A 93 -2.65 4.46 -2.29
N ILE A 94 -3.21 3.25 -2.36
CA ILE A 94 -2.83 2.26 -3.38
C ILE A 94 -3.12 2.80 -4.78
N SER A 95 -4.30 3.35 -5.03
CA SER A 95 -4.70 3.92 -6.33
C SER A 95 -3.76 5.03 -6.80
N VAL A 96 -3.44 5.98 -5.90
CA VAL A 96 -2.49 7.06 -6.18
C VAL A 96 -1.12 6.51 -6.53
N LEU A 97 -0.59 5.59 -5.73
CA LEU A 97 0.72 5.00 -5.99
C LEU A 97 0.75 4.24 -7.32
N VAL A 98 -0.31 3.49 -7.66
CA VAL A 98 -0.42 2.78 -8.94
C VAL A 98 -0.46 3.75 -10.12
N THR A 99 -1.18 4.87 -9.99
CA THR A 99 -1.20 5.91 -11.02
C THR A 99 0.20 6.51 -11.21
N GLU A 100 0.91 6.80 -10.11
CA GLU A 100 2.26 7.32 -10.16
C GLU A 100 3.27 6.29 -10.73
N THR A 101 3.12 5.00 -10.45
CA THR A 101 4.00 3.97 -11.00
C THR A 101 3.74 3.76 -12.48
N ASN A 102 2.49 3.72 -12.93
CA ASN A 102 2.14 3.61 -14.35
C ASN A 102 2.70 4.80 -15.15
N LYS A 103 2.49 6.04 -14.66
CA LYS A 103 3.07 7.25 -15.29
C LYS A 103 4.59 7.20 -15.35
N ALA A 104 5.23 6.73 -14.28
CA ALA A 104 6.67 6.56 -14.27
C ALA A 104 7.09 5.50 -15.28
N GLU A 105 6.41 4.36 -15.37
CA GLU A 105 6.71 3.26 -16.30
C GLU A 105 6.75 3.72 -17.76
N ASP A 106 5.87 4.63 -18.17
CA ASP A 106 5.83 5.20 -19.52
C ASP A 106 7.07 6.05 -19.88
N ASP A 107 7.84 6.53 -18.91
CA ASP A 107 9.08 7.30 -19.14
C ASP A 107 10.25 6.36 -19.51
N GLU A 108 10.65 6.29 -20.78
CA GLU A 108 11.74 5.40 -21.21
C GLU A 108 13.12 5.74 -20.60
N HIS A 109 13.35 6.97 -20.11
CA HIS A 109 14.67 7.47 -19.72
C HIS A 109 14.85 7.64 -18.21
N LYS A 110 14.56 6.59 -17.43
CA LYS A 110 14.69 6.61 -15.96
C LYS A 110 16.15 6.54 -15.51
N THR A 111 16.54 7.45 -14.62
CA THR A 111 17.77 7.34 -13.84
C THR A 111 17.71 6.18 -12.84
N SER A 112 18.87 5.73 -12.35
CA SER A 112 18.95 4.70 -11.30
C SER A 112 18.19 5.09 -10.02
N GLU A 113 18.18 6.39 -9.67
CA GLU A 113 17.41 6.89 -8.53
C GLU A 113 15.89 6.84 -8.77
N GLN A 114 15.43 7.20 -9.96
CA GLN A 114 14.01 7.07 -10.33
C GLN A 114 13.57 5.61 -10.35
N LEU A 115 14.41 4.68 -10.83
CA LEU A 115 14.14 3.24 -10.76
C LEU A 115 14.07 2.74 -9.31
N ARG A 116 14.97 3.19 -8.42
CA ARG A 116 14.89 2.87 -6.98
C ARG A 116 13.59 3.37 -6.36
N LEU A 117 13.17 4.58 -6.72
CA LEU A 117 11.89 5.14 -6.25
C LEU A 117 10.70 4.35 -6.78
N LEU A 118 10.71 3.99 -8.07
CA LEU A 118 9.64 3.20 -8.70
C LEU A 118 9.53 1.81 -8.07
N MET A 119 10.66 1.14 -7.86
CA MET A 119 10.74 -0.13 -7.12
C MET A 119 10.10 -0.01 -5.73
N ARG A 120 10.42 1.06 -4.99
CA ARG A 120 9.87 1.33 -3.66
C ARG A 120 8.35 1.52 -3.70
N LYS A 121 7.82 2.28 -4.68
CA LYS A 121 6.38 2.47 -4.82
C LYS A 121 5.65 1.15 -5.10
N HIS A 122 6.17 0.32 -6.01
CA HIS A 122 5.63 -1.03 -6.25
C HIS A 122 5.72 -1.93 -5.02
N TYR A 123 6.81 -1.85 -4.26
CA TYR A 123 6.96 -2.56 -2.99
C TYR A 123 5.91 -2.12 -1.96
N THR A 124 5.65 -0.82 -1.86
CA THR A 124 4.63 -0.27 -0.95
C THR A 124 3.22 -0.70 -1.38
N VAL A 125 2.86 -0.60 -2.66
CA VAL A 125 1.56 -1.08 -3.19
C VAL A 125 1.34 -2.54 -2.84
N GLY A 126 2.35 -3.38 -3.07
CA GLY A 126 2.26 -4.81 -2.76
C GLY A 126 2.00 -5.11 -1.28
N GLY A 127 2.63 -4.36 -0.37
CA GLY A 127 2.43 -4.55 1.06
C GLY A 127 1.11 -3.95 1.56
N LEU A 128 0.71 -2.79 1.06
CA LEU A 128 -0.58 -2.19 1.41
C LEU A 128 -1.77 -3.05 0.94
N ALA A 129 -1.63 -3.71 -0.21
CA ALA A 129 -2.64 -4.67 -0.68
C ALA A 129 -2.81 -5.86 0.29
N ASP A 130 -1.72 -6.35 0.91
CA ASP A 130 -1.81 -7.38 1.96
C ASP A 130 -2.49 -6.80 3.22
N VAL A 131 -2.16 -5.56 3.60
CA VAL A 131 -2.73 -4.87 4.77
C VAL A 131 -4.25 -4.72 4.69
N LEU A 132 -4.83 -4.66 3.48
CA LEU A 132 -6.28 -4.62 3.32
C LEU A 132 -6.99 -5.83 3.97
N SER A 133 -6.29 -6.95 4.20
CA SER A 133 -6.87 -8.11 4.90
C SER A 133 -7.19 -7.82 6.37
N VAL A 134 -6.66 -6.75 6.96
CA VAL A 134 -7.00 -6.31 8.32
C VAL A 134 -8.47 -5.91 8.42
N PHE A 135 -9.06 -5.42 7.33
CA PHE A 135 -10.44 -4.95 7.28
C PHE A 135 -11.45 -6.07 6.94
N GLY A 136 -10.97 -7.27 6.63
CA GLY A 136 -11.80 -8.44 6.31
C GLY A 136 -11.41 -9.09 4.98
N THR A 137 -12.41 -9.55 4.23
CA THR A 137 -12.21 -10.15 2.91
C THR A 137 -11.69 -9.09 1.93
N VAL A 138 -10.52 -9.35 1.35
CA VAL A 138 -9.90 -8.48 0.34
C VAL A 138 -10.56 -8.73 -1.01
N GLN A 139 -10.82 -7.66 -1.77
CA GLN A 139 -11.33 -7.77 -3.14
C GLN A 139 -10.27 -8.39 -4.06
N ASP A 140 -10.68 -9.23 -5.01
CA ASP A 140 -9.77 -9.98 -5.89
C ASP A 140 -8.83 -9.09 -6.71
N ASP A 141 -9.29 -7.89 -7.08
CA ASP A 141 -8.51 -6.88 -7.79
C ASP A 141 -7.26 -6.47 -6.98
N PHE A 142 -7.42 -6.22 -5.68
CA PHE A 142 -6.29 -5.85 -4.81
C PHE A 142 -5.34 -7.02 -4.59
N ILE A 143 -5.85 -8.25 -4.53
CA ILE A 143 -5.01 -9.47 -4.44
C ILE A 143 -4.14 -9.59 -5.70
N THR A 144 -4.76 -9.44 -6.87
CA THR A 144 -4.08 -9.52 -8.17
C THR A 144 -3.08 -8.39 -8.35
N LEU A 145 -3.49 -7.16 -8.05
CA LEU A 145 -2.65 -5.97 -8.07
C LEU A 145 -1.44 -6.12 -7.15
N GLY A 146 -1.64 -6.60 -5.92
CA GLY A 146 -0.56 -6.84 -4.96
C GLY A 146 0.50 -7.81 -5.49
N LYS A 147 0.08 -8.89 -6.17
CA LYS A 147 1.00 -9.83 -6.82
C LYS A 147 1.78 -9.18 -7.97
N ILE A 148 1.10 -8.42 -8.83
CA ILE A 148 1.71 -7.71 -9.96
C ILE A 148 2.75 -6.70 -9.44
N ALA A 149 2.39 -5.88 -8.46
CA ALA A 149 3.26 -4.86 -7.88
C ALA A 149 4.52 -5.50 -7.25
N LYS A 150 4.38 -6.58 -6.48
CA LYS A 150 5.54 -7.31 -5.92
C LYS A 150 6.44 -7.87 -7.02
N SER A 151 5.86 -8.45 -8.08
CA SER A 151 6.62 -8.96 -9.23
C SER A 151 7.42 -7.85 -9.93
N ARG A 152 6.79 -6.69 -10.18
CA ARG A 152 7.45 -5.52 -10.77
C ARG A 152 8.56 -4.96 -9.89
N ALA A 153 8.36 -4.87 -8.57
CA ALA A 153 9.42 -4.45 -7.65
C ALA A 153 10.64 -5.38 -7.73
N VAL A 154 10.43 -6.70 -7.82
CA VAL A 154 11.53 -7.67 -7.98
C VAL A 154 12.23 -7.53 -9.34
N ALA A 155 11.49 -7.27 -10.41
CA ALA A 155 12.06 -7.04 -11.74
C ALA A 155 12.99 -5.82 -11.74
N ILE A 156 12.51 -4.67 -11.25
CA ILE A 156 13.32 -3.44 -11.18
C ILE A 156 14.54 -3.63 -10.26
N PHE A 157 14.39 -4.35 -9.14
CA PHE A 157 15.52 -4.67 -8.27
C PHE A 157 16.60 -5.48 -9.00
N ARG A 158 16.19 -6.45 -9.83
CA ARG A 158 17.10 -7.26 -10.64
C ARG A 158 17.84 -6.39 -11.65
N ASP A 159 17.13 -5.48 -12.33
CA ASP A 159 17.70 -4.58 -13.34
C ASP A 159 18.69 -3.59 -12.73
N LEU A 160 18.38 -3.05 -11.55
CA LEU A 160 19.30 -2.21 -10.78
C LEU A 160 20.56 -2.97 -10.36
N LYS A 161 20.44 -4.26 -10.07
CA LYS A 161 21.56 -5.12 -9.67
C LYS A 161 22.42 -5.53 -10.87
N SER A 162 21.83 -5.84 -12.02
CA SER A 162 22.55 -6.18 -13.26
C SER A 162 23.24 -4.96 -13.87
N GLY A 163 22.60 -3.79 -13.85
CA GLY A 163 23.20 -2.52 -14.30
C GLY A 163 24.37 -2.03 -13.44
N ALA A 164 24.48 -2.50 -12.19
CA ALA A 164 25.58 -2.18 -11.29
C ALA A 164 26.78 -3.15 -11.42
N GLY A 165 26.70 -4.20 -12.23
CA GLY A 165 27.76 -5.21 -12.30
C GLY A 165 27.56 -6.34 -13.31
N SER A 166 27.34 -6.05 -14.59
CA SER A 166 27.85 -6.88 -15.70
C SER A 166 27.48 -6.26 -17.04
N SER A 167 28.48 -6.01 -17.88
CA SER A 167 28.34 -5.89 -19.32
C SER A 167 27.81 -7.22 -19.89
N GLY A 168 26.57 -7.22 -20.39
CA GLY A 168 25.93 -8.29 -21.15
C GLY A 168 24.73 -7.74 -21.92
N PRO A 169 24.44 -8.21 -23.14
CA PRO A 169 23.74 -7.43 -24.15
C PRO A 169 22.26 -7.26 -23.82
N SER A 170 21.81 -6.03 -24.06
CA SER A 170 20.42 -5.57 -24.07
C SER A 170 19.48 -6.60 -24.70
N SER A 171 18.42 -6.98 -23.98
CA SER A 171 17.25 -7.56 -24.62
C SER A 171 16.00 -6.82 -24.18
N ALA A 172 15.36 -6.28 -25.21
CA ALA A 172 14.13 -5.52 -25.24
C ALA A 172 13.08 -5.97 -24.23
N ILE A 173 12.46 -4.98 -23.60
CA ILE A 173 11.19 -5.10 -22.89
C ILE A 173 10.13 -5.48 -23.94
N ARG A 174 9.68 -6.73 -23.90
CA ARG A 174 8.41 -7.19 -24.50
C ARG A 174 7.61 -7.87 -23.40
N PRO A 175 6.28 -7.64 -23.29
CA PRO A 175 5.49 -8.32 -22.27
C PRO A 175 5.46 -9.82 -22.58
N PRO A 176 5.64 -10.72 -21.60
CA PRO A 176 5.31 -12.11 -21.83
C PRO A 176 3.82 -12.29 -21.56
N ASP A 177 3.11 -12.63 -22.64
CA ASP A 177 1.89 -13.41 -22.57
C ASP A 177 2.03 -14.58 -21.59
N SER A 178 0.91 -14.88 -20.95
CA SER A 178 0.62 -16.04 -20.11
C SER A 178 1.51 -17.26 -20.36
N HIS A 179 2.33 -17.63 -19.37
CA HIS A 179 2.51 -19.00 -18.87
C HIS A 179 3.30 -18.93 -17.55
N ILE A 180 2.63 -19.25 -16.44
CA ILE A 180 3.24 -19.40 -15.13
C ILE A 180 4.03 -20.70 -15.16
N ASP A 181 5.36 -20.62 -15.28
CA ASP A 181 6.23 -21.74 -14.93
C ASP A 181 6.64 -21.64 -13.46
N ALA A 182 6.27 -22.66 -12.70
CA ALA A 182 6.48 -22.80 -11.29
C ALA A 182 7.92 -23.23 -11.01
N SER A 183 8.84 -22.26 -10.94
CA SER A 183 10.21 -22.51 -10.45
C SER A 183 10.84 -21.25 -9.88
N ALA A 184 10.32 -20.78 -8.74
CA ALA A 184 10.96 -19.74 -7.92
C ALA A 184 10.92 -20.13 -6.43
N HIS A 185 11.44 -21.30 -6.10
CA HIS A 185 11.75 -21.71 -4.73
C HIS A 185 13.27 -21.87 -4.57
N ASN A 186 14.02 -20.75 -4.62
CA ASN A 186 15.25 -20.59 -3.83
C ASN A 186 15.87 -19.19 -4.03
N ILE A 187 15.47 -18.20 -3.23
CA ILE A 187 16.32 -17.02 -3.00
C ILE A 187 16.23 -16.65 -1.52
N SER A 188 17.26 -17.03 -0.76
CA SER A 188 17.52 -16.53 0.59
C SER A 188 17.77 -15.02 0.57
N PRO A 189 17.00 -14.17 1.27
CA PRO A 189 17.30 -12.77 1.43
C PRO A 189 18.00 -12.54 2.77
N SER A 190 19.32 -12.70 2.78
CA SER A 190 20.15 -12.26 3.91
C SER A 190 20.42 -10.76 3.77
N LYS A 191 19.82 -9.99 4.69
CA LYS A 191 19.93 -8.53 4.90
C LYS A 191 19.08 -7.65 3.96
N PRO A 192 18.17 -6.82 4.51
CA PRO A 192 17.47 -5.80 3.72
C PRO A 192 18.47 -4.75 3.19
N PRO A 193 18.26 -4.20 1.98
CA PRO A 193 19.11 -3.14 1.45
C PRO A 193 19.09 -1.93 2.38
N GLU A 194 20.27 -1.45 2.78
CA GLU A 194 20.44 -0.15 3.44
C GLU A 194 20.06 0.94 2.42
N MET A 195 18.93 1.60 2.64
CA MET A 195 18.29 2.49 1.68
C MET A 195 18.51 3.98 2.01
N PRO A 196 18.89 4.83 1.03
CA PRO A 196 18.88 6.29 1.17
C PRO A 196 17.45 6.86 1.26
N SER A 197 17.35 8.04 1.89
CA SER A 197 16.11 8.69 2.34
C SER A 197 15.51 9.63 1.30
N SER A 198 14.66 9.12 0.41
CA SER A 198 13.65 9.91 -0.30
C SER A 198 12.27 9.38 0.08
N ASN A 199 11.39 10.24 0.62
CA ASN A 199 10.15 9.84 1.30
C ASN A 199 8.92 10.02 0.39
N PRO A 200 8.41 8.97 -0.29
CA PRO A 200 7.24 9.08 -1.17
C PRO A 200 5.96 9.43 -0.39
N ALA A 201 5.92 9.16 0.92
CA ALA A 201 4.74 9.40 1.74
C ALA A 201 4.39 10.89 1.93
N ALA A 202 5.33 11.83 1.78
CA ALA A 202 5.03 13.26 1.88
C ALA A 202 4.30 13.81 0.62
N SER A 203 4.71 13.36 -0.58
CA SER A 203 4.05 13.74 -1.84
C SER A 203 2.62 13.20 -1.89
N VAL A 204 2.45 11.94 -1.49
CA VAL A 204 1.14 11.29 -1.53
C VAL A 204 0.22 11.81 -0.42
N TYR A 205 0.73 12.09 0.78
CA TYR A 205 -0.05 12.76 1.82
C TYR A 205 -0.63 14.09 1.32
N ASN A 206 0.16 14.90 0.60
CA ASN A 206 -0.34 16.15 0.05
C ASN A 206 -1.39 15.94 -1.05
N GLN A 207 -1.41 14.82 -1.78
CA GLN A 207 -2.47 14.52 -2.75
C GLN A 207 -3.74 14.03 -2.06
N ILE A 208 -3.60 13.11 -1.09
CA ILE A 208 -4.72 12.62 -0.26
C ILE A 208 -5.35 13.77 0.55
N THR A 209 -4.53 14.70 1.07
CA THR A 209 -4.99 15.87 1.82
C THR A 209 -5.15 17.15 0.98
N SER A 210 -4.84 17.12 -0.32
CA SER A 210 -5.19 18.22 -1.24
C SER A 210 -6.67 18.25 -1.57
N HIS A 211 -7.43 17.21 -1.18
CA HIS A 211 -8.88 17.33 -1.00
C HIS A 211 -9.23 18.11 0.28
N LYS A 212 -8.47 19.17 0.59
CA LYS A 212 -8.83 20.16 1.59
C LYS A 212 -9.97 20.98 1.01
N ASP A 213 -11.17 20.51 1.32
CA ASP A 213 -12.39 21.27 1.67
C ASP A 213 -13.61 20.34 1.64
N VAL A 214 -13.47 19.09 1.18
CA VAL A 214 -14.57 18.09 1.16
C VAL A 214 -14.56 17.26 2.44
N PRO A 215 -15.60 17.31 3.28
CA PRO A 215 -15.73 16.45 4.46
C PRO A 215 -15.65 14.96 4.13
N PHE A 216 -15.07 14.15 5.02
CA PHE A 216 -14.88 12.72 4.80
C PHE A 216 -16.19 11.95 4.60
N ASP A 217 -17.25 12.33 5.32
CA ASP A 217 -18.59 11.77 5.19
C ASP A 217 -19.19 12.02 3.78
N VAL A 218 -18.93 13.20 3.20
CA VAL A 218 -19.31 13.54 1.82
C VAL A 218 -18.58 12.65 0.81
N ILE A 219 -17.27 12.43 0.98
CA ILE A 219 -16.49 11.52 0.12
C ILE A 219 -16.97 10.07 0.26
N SER A 220 -17.20 9.60 1.49
CA SER A 220 -17.66 8.24 1.76
C SER A 220 -19.05 7.99 1.15
N GLN A 221 -19.95 8.97 1.24
CA GLN A 221 -21.27 8.88 0.65
C GLN A 221 -21.22 8.94 -0.89
N ALA A 222 -20.35 9.76 -1.48
CA ALA A 222 -20.11 9.79 -2.92
C ALA A 222 -19.59 8.44 -3.44
N GLN A 223 -18.61 7.85 -2.76
CA GLN A 223 -18.07 6.52 -3.12
C GLN A 223 -19.14 5.43 -3.05
N LYS A 224 -20.04 5.47 -2.05
CA LYS A 224 -21.16 4.52 -1.93
C LYS A 224 -22.12 4.63 -3.12
N LEU A 225 -22.49 5.85 -3.50
CA LEU A 225 -23.36 6.11 -4.66
C LEU A 225 -22.69 5.67 -5.97
N LEU A 226 -21.38 5.86 -6.12
CA LEU A 226 -20.63 5.36 -7.28
C LEU A 226 -20.61 3.83 -7.34
N ARG A 227 -20.48 3.13 -6.21
CA ARG A 227 -20.58 1.66 -6.17
C ARG A 227 -21.98 1.18 -6.57
N TYR A 228 -23.04 1.89 -6.15
CA TYR A 228 -24.41 1.58 -6.59
C TYR A 228 -24.66 1.89 -8.06
N ALA A 229 -24.08 2.99 -8.58
CA ALA A 229 -24.15 3.30 -10.00
C ALA A 229 -23.49 2.22 -10.85
N ASN A 230 -22.32 1.71 -10.41
CA ASN A 230 -21.61 0.64 -11.09
C ASN A 230 -22.41 -0.68 -11.07
N SER A 231 -22.98 -1.06 -9.93
CA SER A 231 -23.84 -2.25 -9.82
C SER A 231 -25.11 -2.13 -10.68
N ALA A 232 -25.74 -0.95 -10.74
CA ALA A 232 -26.88 -0.73 -11.63
C ALA A 232 -26.50 -0.83 -13.11
N LEU A 233 -25.30 -0.36 -13.47
CA LEU A 233 -24.79 -0.42 -14.84
C LEU A 233 -24.53 -1.87 -15.29
N GLU A 234 -24.03 -2.72 -14.40
CA GLU A 234 -23.85 -4.17 -14.63
C GLU A 234 -25.18 -4.88 -14.92
N HIS A 235 -26.30 -4.35 -14.42
CA HIS A 235 -27.64 -4.87 -14.65
C HIS A 235 -28.40 -4.13 -15.76
N GLU A 236 -27.71 -3.29 -16.53
CA GLU A 236 -28.29 -2.46 -17.60
C GLU A 236 -29.43 -1.52 -17.10
N ASP A 237 -29.47 -1.25 -15.80
CA ASP A 237 -30.42 -0.31 -15.20
C ASP A 237 -29.90 1.13 -15.35
N ILE A 238 -30.07 1.65 -16.58
CA ILE A 238 -29.62 2.99 -16.97
C ILE A 238 -30.24 4.07 -16.05
N THR A 239 -31.49 3.87 -15.60
CA THR A 239 -32.19 4.89 -14.80
C THR A 239 -31.58 4.99 -13.41
N THR A 240 -31.32 3.87 -12.75
CA THR A 240 -30.66 3.84 -11.44
C THR A 240 -29.20 4.29 -11.53
N THR A 241 -28.48 3.97 -12.61
CA THR A 241 -27.12 4.49 -12.84
C THR A 241 -27.12 6.02 -12.93
N VAL A 242 -27.96 6.60 -13.80
CA VAL A 242 -28.05 8.06 -13.96
C VAL A 242 -28.42 8.72 -12.63
N HIS A 243 -29.40 8.18 -11.91
CA HIS A 243 -29.84 8.72 -10.62
C HIS A 243 -28.70 8.78 -9.57
N ASN A 244 -27.93 7.70 -9.42
CA ASN A 244 -26.82 7.68 -8.47
C ASN A 244 -25.68 8.62 -8.90
N CYS A 245 -25.40 8.74 -10.19
CA CYS A 245 -24.41 9.69 -10.70
C CYS A 245 -24.83 11.16 -10.48
N GLU A 246 -26.11 11.49 -10.66
CA GLU A 246 -26.66 12.82 -10.35
C GLU A 246 -26.54 13.16 -8.87
N GLN A 247 -26.80 12.19 -7.98
CA GLN A 247 -26.62 12.36 -6.55
C GLN A 247 -25.14 12.61 -6.18
N VAL A 248 -24.20 11.91 -6.83
CA VAL A 248 -22.76 12.16 -6.65
C VAL A 248 -22.39 13.57 -7.09
N LEU A 249 -22.88 14.01 -8.25
CA LEU A 249 -22.66 15.37 -8.75
C LEU A 249 -23.21 16.40 -7.76
N GLN A 250 -24.44 16.24 -7.30
CA GLN A 250 -25.05 17.15 -6.34
C GLN A 250 -24.27 17.22 -5.02
N LEU A 251 -23.75 16.09 -4.56
CA LEU A 251 -23.00 15.96 -3.32
C LEU A 251 -21.61 16.62 -3.40
N LEU A 252 -20.96 16.56 -4.57
CA LEU A 252 -19.61 17.10 -4.78
C LEU A 252 -19.59 18.51 -5.38
N GLN A 253 -20.70 18.96 -6.00
CA GLN A 253 -20.84 20.29 -6.60
C GLN A 253 -20.35 21.46 -5.71
N PRO A 254 -20.65 21.49 -4.39
CA PRO A 254 -20.24 22.61 -3.52
C PRO A 254 -18.73 22.73 -3.34
N TYR A 255 -17.99 21.69 -3.67
CA TYR A 255 -16.55 21.58 -3.48
C TYR A 255 -15.76 21.68 -4.79
N TYR A 256 -16.47 21.88 -5.90
CA TYR A 256 -15.91 22.12 -7.21
C TYR A 256 -15.84 23.64 -7.45
N HIS A 257 -14.63 24.20 -7.36
CA HIS A 257 -14.34 25.62 -7.62
C HIS A 257 -13.42 25.78 -8.82
#